data_AF-A0A7S3U3L4-F1
#
_entry.id   AF-A0A7S3U3L4-F1
#
_cell.length_a   1.000
_cell.length_b   1.000
_cell.length_c   1.000
_cell.angle_alpha   90.00
_cell.angle_beta   90.00
_cell.angle_gamma   90.00
#
_symmetry.space_group_name_H-M   'P 1'
#
loop_
_entity.id
_entity.type
_entity.pdbx_description
1 polymer ?
#
loop_
_entity_poly.entity_id
_entity_poly.type
_entity_poly.pdbx_seq_one_letter_code
_entity_poly.pdbx_strand_id
1 'polypeptide(L)'
;MAGKRVDVKLTQTNDIGVLLNAINSVEINGQADFFTSIKVAQLSLKHRMNKMQKSRIIVFVGHPLEDDIAEFEELGIRLRRNAVNIDVINFANPENVAKLTALVNAANDSNQSHFLDVPLGVAMITDVLITSPIFNSEDGGMNMGGAQ
;
A
#
# COMPACT_ATOMS: atom_id res chain seq x y z
N MET A 1 1.68 -8.05 -8.07
CA MET A 1 2.08 -6.85 -8.83
C MET A 1 3.09 -7.19 -9.91
N ALA A 2 4.09 -8.02 -9.61
CA ALA A 2 5.12 -8.43 -10.56
C ALA A 2 4.74 -9.70 -11.35
N GLY A 3 5.13 -9.76 -12.63
CA GLY A 3 4.96 -10.91 -13.51
C GLY A 3 4.19 -10.59 -14.79
N LYS A 4 3.79 -11.61 -15.57
CA LYS A 4 3.06 -11.43 -16.84
C LYS A 4 1.68 -10.77 -16.70
N ARG A 5 1.09 -10.86 -15.50
CA ARG A 5 -0.22 -10.28 -15.16
C ARG A 5 -0.32 -10.06 -13.67
N VAL A 6 -1.15 -9.11 -13.25
CA VAL A 6 -1.52 -8.94 -11.85
C VAL A 6 -2.37 -10.12 -11.40
N ASP A 7 -1.95 -10.77 -10.32
CA ASP A 7 -2.62 -11.92 -9.72
C ASP A 7 -3.13 -11.58 -8.32
N VAL A 8 -4.31 -12.08 -7.96
CA VAL A 8 -4.93 -11.92 -6.64
C VAL A 8 -4.78 -13.23 -5.89
N LYS A 9 -3.79 -13.30 -4.99
CA LYS A 9 -3.48 -14.53 -4.25
C LYS A 9 -4.52 -14.91 -3.22
N LEU A 10 -5.15 -13.91 -2.60
CA LEU A 10 -6.08 -14.10 -1.50
C LEU A 10 -7.07 -12.95 -1.44
N THR A 11 -8.34 -13.25 -1.16
CA THR A 11 -9.38 -12.26 -0.86
C THR A 11 -9.35 -11.87 0.61
N GLN A 12 -10.15 -10.90 1.03
CA GLN A 12 -10.20 -10.49 2.44
C GLN A 12 -10.52 -11.69 3.35
N THR A 13 -9.71 -11.91 4.39
CA THR A 13 -9.87 -13.01 5.35
C THR A 13 -9.47 -12.57 6.75
N ASN A 14 -10.03 -13.22 7.76
CA ASN A 14 -9.62 -13.09 9.16
C ASN A 14 -8.68 -14.25 9.60
N ASP A 15 -8.40 -15.20 8.70
CA ASP A 15 -7.52 -16.34 8.96
C ASP A 15 -6.06 -15.99 8.63
N ILE A 16 -5.25 -15.84 9.68
CA ILE A 16 -3.82 -15.54 9.57
C ILE A 16 -3.06 -16.70 8.92
N GLY A 17 -3.45 -17.96 9.16
CA GLY A 17 -2.78 -19.13 8.60
C GLY A 17 -2.90 -19.17 7.07
N VAL A 18 -4.09 -18.87 6.55
CA VAL A 18 -4.31 -18.76 5.09
C VAL A 18 -3.51 -17.59 4.50
N LEU A 19 -3.44 -16.46 5.20
CA LEU A 19 -2.62 -15.31 4.79
C LEU A 19 -1.12 -15.65 4.71
N LEU A 20 -0.57 -16.29 5.75
CA LEU A 20 0.84 -16.69 5.79
C LEU A 20 1.17 -17.70 4.68
N ASN A 21 0.28 -18.66 4.43
CA ASN A 21 0.44 -19.60 3.33
C ASN A 21 0.45 -18.89 1.97
N ALA A 22 -0.42 -17.90 1.75
CA ALA A 22 -0.44 -17.11 0.53
C ALA A 22 0.87 -16.32 0.36
N ILE A 23 1.41 -15.72 1.43
CA ILE A 23 2.68 -15.00 1.40
C ILE A 23 3.84 -15.95 1.04
N ASN A 24 3.89 -17.14 1.63
CA ASN A 24 4.92 -18.14 1.35
C ASN A 24 4.89 -18.65 -0.09
N SER A 25 3.76 -18.53 -0.79
CA SER A 25 3.61 -18.89 -2.20
C SER A 25 4.01 -17.77 -3.18
N VAL A 26 4.45 -16.61 -2.68
CA VAL A 26 4.86 -15.48 -3.53
C VAL A 26 6.23 -15.75 -4.11
N GLU A 27 6.31 -15.75 -5.44
CA GLU A 27 7.57 -15.87 -6.18
C GLU A 27 8.00 -14.51 -6.74
N ILE A 28 9.31 -14.27 -6.78
CA ILE A 28 9.90 -13.11 -7.44
C ILE A 28 9.86 -13.35 -8.94
N ASN A 29 9.14 -12.53 -9.69
CA ASN A 29 8.99 -12.72 -11.13
C ASN A 29 8.68 -11.42 -11.86
N GLY A 30 9.41 -11.15 -12.94
CA GLY A 30 9.09 -10.11 -13.92
C GLY A 30 9.15 -8.69 -13.37
N GLN A 31 8.61 -7.76 -14.15
CA GLN A 31 8.43 -6.36 -13.77
C GLN A 31 7.07 -6.17 -13.12
N ALA A 32 6.97 -5.16 -12.25
CA ALA A 32 5.73 -4.82 -11.58
C ALA A 32 4.92 -3.79 -12.38
N ASP A 33 3.64 -4.11 -12.57
CA ASP A 33 2.66 -3.19 -13.16
C ASP A 33 1.92 -2.49 -12.02
N PHE A 34 2.35 -1.27 -11.70
CA PHE A 34 1.81 -0.49 -10.58
C PHE A 34 0.35 -0.11 -10.82
N PHE A 35 0.03 0.51 -11.96
CA PHE A 35 -1.28 1.06 -12.23
C PHE A 35 -2.36 -0.02 -12.34
N THR A 36 -2.07 -1.14 -13.00
CA THR A 36 -3.01 -2.26 -13.06
C THR A 36 -3.20 -2.88 -11.68
N SER A 37 -2.14 -2.97 -10.87
CA SER A 37 -2.23 -3.51 -9.51
C SER A 37 -3.18 -2.69 -8.62
N ILE A 38 -3.09 -1.36 -8.68
CA ILE A 38 -4.01 -0.47 -7.94
C ILE A 38 -5.45 -0.62 -8.44
N LYS A 39 -5.67 -0.71 -9.76
CA LYS A 39 -7.03 -0.92 -10.33
C LYS A 39 -7.63 -2.24 -9.86
N VAL A 40 -6.86 -3.33 -9.87
CA VAL A 40 -7.30 -4.65 -9.38
C VAL A 40 -7.61 -4.58 -7.87
N ALA A 41 -6.77 -3.91 -7.08
CA ALA A 41 -7.03 -3.71 -5.66
C ALA A 41 -8.34 -2.92 -5.41
N GLN A 42 -8.60 -1.86 -6.18
CA GLN A 42 -9.88 -1.12 -6.11
C GLN A 42 -11.09 -2.01 -6.39
N LEU A 43 -11.00 -2.91 -7.37
CA LEU A 43 -12.07 -3.87 -7.67
C LEU A 43 -12.28 -4.85 -6.52
N SER A 44 -11.19 -5.36 -5.93
CA SER A 44 -11.25 -6.25 -4.76
C SER A 44 -11.93 -5.59 -3.55
N LEU A 45 -11.74 -4.28 -3.35
CA LEU A 45 -12.37 -3.54 -2.26
C LEU A 45 -13.89 -3.37 -2.41
N LYS A 46 -14.44 -3.43 -3.63
CA LYS A 46 -15.89 -3.31 -3.87
C LYS A 46 -16.69 -4.51 -3.34
N HIS A 47 -16.07 -5.69 -3.28
CA HIS A 47 -16.69 -6.94 -2.85
C HIS A 47 -16.45 -7.27 -1.37
N ARG A 48 -16.07 -6.28 -0.55
CA ARG A 48 -15.83 -6.48 0.88
C ARG A 48 -17.09 -6.87 1.64
N MET A 49 -16.94 -7.72 2.64
CA MET A 49 -18.04 -8.16 3.51
C MET A 49 -18.62 -7.01 4.35
N ASN A 50 -17.77 -6.13 4.87
CA ASN A 50 -18.19 -5.00 5.69
C ASN A 50 -18.13 -3.69 4.90
N LYS A 51 -19.29 -3.17 4.49
CA LYS A 51 -19.38 -1.92 3.70
C LYS A 51 -19.06 -0.66 4.52
N MET A 52 -19.15 -0.72 5.85
CA MET A 52 -18.93 0.43 6.76
C MET A 52 -17.45 0.74 6.98
N GLN A 53 -16.55 -0.21 6.74
CA GLN A 53 -15.11 0.01 6.90
C GLN A 53 -14.58 0.96 5.82
N LYS A 54 -13.63 1.82 6.18
CA LYS A 54 -12.94 2.69 5.20
C LYS A 54 -12.11 1.83 4.25
N SER A 55 -12.11 2.18 2.96
CA SER A 55 -11.28 1.53 1.95
C SER A 55 -9.83 1.99 2.11
N ARG A 56 -8.91 1.07 2.33
CA ARG A 56 -7.47 1.37 2.42
C ARG A 56 -6.67 0.40 1.56
N ILE A 57 -5.72 0.91 0.79
CA ILE A 57 -4.72 0.15 0.05
C ILE A 57 -3.37 0.44 0.69
N ILE A 58 -2.64 -0.59 1.10
CA ILE A 58 -1.24 -0.47 1.52
C ILE A 58 -0.38 -1.10 0.43
N VAL A 59 0.55 -0.34 -0.13
CA VAL A 59 1.41 -0.77 -1.23
C VAL A 59 2.88 -0.66 -0.86
N PHE A 60 3.59 -1.75 -1.14
CA PHE A 60 5.03 -1.89 -0.97
C PHE A 60 5.70 -1.78 -2.33
N VAL A 61 6.58 -0.78 -2.51
CA VAL A 61 7.27 -0.49 -3.78
C VAL A 61 8.76 -0.69 -3.57
N GLY A 62 9.34 -1.70 -4.22
CA GLY A 62 10.79 -1.98 -4.19
C GLY A 62 11.44 -2.01 -5.58
N HIS A 63 10.80 -1.44 -6.59
CA HIS A 63 11.28 -1.40 -7.97
C HIS A 63 11.17 0.01 -8.54
N PRO A 64 12.01 0.40 -9.51
CA PRO A 64 11.90 1.69 -10.18
C PRO A 64 10.60 1.77 -10.99
N LEU A 65 9.94 2.93 -10.92
CA LEU A 65 8.71 3.23 -11.66
C LEU A 65 9.05 4.06 -12.88
N GLU A 66 8.64 3.63 -14.07
CA GLU A 66 8.97 4.29 -15.34
C GLU A 66 7.99 5.43 -15.69
N ASP A 67 6.74 5.32 -15.25
CA ASP A 67 5.63 6.22 -15.59
C ASP A 67 5.81 7.67 -15.08
N ASP A 68 5.08 8.62 -15.67
CA ASP A 68 5.25 10.04 -15.39
C ASP A 68 4.54 10.49 -14.10
N ILE A 69 5.08 11.53 -13.44
CA ILE A 69 4.51 12.10 -12.21
C ILE A 69 3.03 12.49 -12.40
N ALA A 70 2.66 13.02 -13.57
CA ALA A 70 1.29 13.42 -13.88
C ALA A 70 0.30 12.24 -13.83
N GLU A 71 0.73 11.04 -14.23
CA GLU A 71 -0.11 9.83 -14.20
C GLU A 71 -0.37 9.38 -12.75
N PHE A 72 0.65 9.52 -11.89
CA PHE A 72 0.52 9.28 -10.45
C PHE A 72 -0.45 10.27 -9.78
N GLU A 73 -0.40 11.55 -10.15
CA GLU A 73 -1.36 12.55 -9.66
C GLU A 73 -2.79 12.23 -10.10
N GLU A 74 -3.00 11.87 -11.38
CA GLU A 74 -4.32 11.49 -11.88
C GLU A 74 -4.88 10.27 -11.14
N LEU A 75 -4.04 9.27 -10.91
CA LEU A 75 -4.42 8.10 -10.12
C LEU A 75 -4.82 8.48 -8.68
N GLY A 76 -4.09 9.41 -8.05
CA GLY A 76 -4.41 9.90 -6.72
C GLY A 76 -5.77 10.60 -6.67
N ILE A 77 -6.05 11.49 -7.62
CA ILE A 77 -7.36 12.16 -7.75
C ILE A 77 -8.48 11.12 -7.92
N ARG A 78 -8.25 10.07 -8.72
CA ARG A 78 -9.21 8.97 -8.92
C ARG A 78 -9.45 8.16 -7.64
N LEU A 79 -8.40 7.88 -6.86
CA LEU A 79 -8.52 7.20 -5.56
C LEU A 79 -9.37 8.01 -4.58
N ARG A 80 -9.10 9.32 -4.49
CA ARG A 80 -9.86 10.25 -3.64
C ARG A 80 -11.34 10.29 -4.01
N ARG A 81 -11.67 10.40 -5.30
CA ARG A 81 -13.07 10.39 -5.78
C ARG A 81 -13.82 9.10 -5.42
N ASN A 82 -13.10 7.99 -5.30
CA ASN A 82 -13.66 6.69 -4.92
C ASN A 82 -13.64 6.45 -3.40
N ALA A 83 -13.26 7.44 -2.59
CA ALA A 83 -13.08 7.33 -1.15
C ALA A 83 -12.16 6.15 -0.76
N VAL A 84 -11.05 6.01 -1.47
CA VAL A 84 -10.01 5.00 -1.21
C VAL A 84 -8.75 5.68 -0.70
N ASN A 85 -8.39 5.38 0.54
CA ASN A 85 -7.13 5.81 1.14
C ASN A 85 -5.98 4.92 0.64
N ILE A 86 -4.80 5.50 0.47
CA ILE A 86 -3.61 4.78 0.03
C ILE A 86 -2.42 5.09 0.93
N ASP A 87 -1.76 4.04 1.43
CA ASP A 87 -0.45 4.16 2.06
C ASP A 87 0.59 3.52 1.15
N VAL A 88 1.68 4.24 0.93
CA VAL A 88 2.76 3.80 0.06
C VAL A 88 4.05 3.73 0.85
N ILE A 89 4.69 2.56 0.79
CA ILE A 89 5.98 2.29 1.43
C ILE A 89 6.98 2.06 0.30
N ASN A 90 7.88 3.02 0.11
CA ASN A 90 8.95 2.95 -0.87
C ASN A 90 10.21 2.40 -0.23
N PHE A 91 10.81 1.39 -0.86
CA PHE A 91 12.06 0.78 -0.39
C PHE A 91 13.18 1.13 -1.34
N ALA A 92 14.22 1.79 -0.82
CA ALA A 92 15.54 1.83 -1.47
C ALA A 92 15.54 2.39 -2.92
N ASN A 93 14.53 3.17 -3.30
CA ASN A 93 14.36 3.71 -4.66
C ASN A 93 14.09 5.23 -4.61
N PRO A 94 15.13 6.07 -4.51
CA PRO A 94 14.96 7.53 -4.38
C PRO A 94 14.28 8.17 -5.59
N GLU A 95 14.41 7.58 -6.78
CA GLU A 95 13.78 8.06 -8.01
C GLU A 95 12.25 8.01 -7.97
N ASN A 96 11.68 7.11 -7.16
CA ASN A 96 10.24 6.98 -7.00
C ASN A 96 9.64 8.05 -6.08
N VAL A 97 10.45 8.71 -5.25
CA VAL A 97 9.97 9.56 -4.15
C VAL A 97 9.06 10.68 -4.65
N ALA A 98 9.47 11.39 -5.70
CA ALA A 98 8.66 12.48 -6.25
C ALA A 98 7.31 11.98 -6.81
N LYS A 99 7.33 10.87 -7.56
CA LYS A 99 6.15 10.24 -8.17
C LYS A 99 5.15 9.78 -7.11
N LEU A 100 5.63 9.04 -6.10
CA LEU A 100 4.80 8.48 -5.04
C LEU A 100 4.30 9.55 -4.06
N THR A 101 5.09 10.59 -3.81
CA THR A 101 4.65 11.75 -3.01
C THR A 101 3.48 12.46 -3.71
N ALA A 102 3.59 12.70 -5.02
CA ALA A 102 2.52 13.33 -5.80
C ALA A 102 1.22 12.49 -5.79
N LEU A 103 1.34 11.16 -5.95
CA LEU A 103 0.23 10.21 -5.81
C LEU A 103 -0.48 10.35 -4.46
N VAL A 104 0.28 10.25 -3.36
CA VAL A 104 -0.29 10.27 -2.00
C VAL A 104 -0.92 11.63 -1.72
N ASN A 105 -0.26 12.73 -2.06
CA ASN A 105 -0.81 14.09 -1.87
C ASN A 105 -2.12 14.29 -2.65
N ALA A 106 -2.21 13.80 -3.88
CA ALA A 106 -3.42 13.87 -4.69
C ALA A 106 -4.55 12.98 -4.15
N ALA A 107 -4.21 11.83 -3.57
CA ALA A 107 -5.15 10.88 -2.96
C ALA A 107 -5.62 11.30 -1.56
N ASN A 108 -4.81 12.06 -0.83
CA ASN A 108 -5.04 12.35 0.58
C ASN A 108 -6.32 13.18 0.75
N ASP A 109 -7.24 12.65 1.55
CA ASP A 109 -8.40 13.34 2.09
C ASP A 109 -8.32 13.22 3.61
N SER A 110 -8.35 14.36 4.30
CA SER A 110 -8.38 14.40 5.77
C SER A 110 -7.22 13.64 6.46
N ASN A 111 -6.02 13.70 5.87
CA ASN A 111 -4.78 13.10 6.41
C ASN A 111 -4.85 11.58 6.66
N GLN A 112 -5.55 10.86 5.78
CA GLN A 112 -5.73 9.41 5.91
C GLN A 112 -4.80 8.57 5.02
N SER A 113 -4.12 9.19 4.06
CA SER A 113 -3.18 8.54 3.14
C SER A 113 -1.75 8.98 3.44
N HIS A 114 -0.81 8.04 3.51
CA HIS A 114 0.55 8.32 3.97
C HIS A 114 1.61 7.79 3.01
N PHE A 115 2.71 8.54 2.92
CA PHE A 115 3.91 8.11 2.21
C PHE A 115 5.02 7.85 3.22
N LEU A 116 5.68 6.70 3.09
CA LEU A 116 6.84 6.31 3.87
C LEU A 116 7.98 5.95 2.93
N ASP A 117 9.09 6.67 3.04
CA ASP A 117 10.31 6.34 2.32
C ASP A 117 11.29 5.63 3.26
N VAL A 118 11.73 4.44 2.85
CA VAL A 118 12.72 3.64 3.57
C VAL A 118 14.06 3.78 2.85
N PRO A 119 15.02 4.51 3.44
CA PRO A 119 16.30 4.78 2.80
C PRO A 119 17.17 3.52 2.69
N LEU A 120 18.17 3.59 1.82
CA LEU A 120 19.21 2.56 1.69
C LEU A 120 19.97 2.40 3.01
N GLY A 121 20.28 1.15 3.38
CA GLY A 121 21.12 0.84 4.54
C GLY A 121 20.39 0.68 5.88
N VAL A 122 19.05 0.72 5.88
CA VAL A 122 18.25 0.37 7.07
C VAL A 122 18.36 -1.13 7.36
N ALA A 123 18.83 -1.49 8.55
CA ALA A 123 18.97 -2.88 8.97
C ALA A 123 17.62 -3.55 9.28
N MET A 124 16.66 -2.80 9.84
CA MET A 124 15.34 -3.30 10.23
C MET A 124 14.23 -2.37 9.72
N ILE A 125 13.51 -2.82 8.68
CA ILE A 125 12.36 -2.11 8.10
C ILE A 125 11.25 -1.91 9.14
N THR A 126 11.10 -2.87 10.04
CA THR A 126 10.05 -2.89 11.07
C THR A 126 10.10 -1.67 11.99
N ASP A 127 11.29 -1.20 12.35
CA ASP A 127 11.45 -0.05 13.26
C ASP A 127 10.89 1.23 12.61
N VAL A 128 11.17 1.42 11.33
CA VAL A 128 10.66 2.54 10.54
C VAL A 128 9.14 2.48 10.42
N LEU A 129 8.58 1.28 10.18
CA LEU A 129 7.13 1.09 10.07
C LEU A 129 6.39 1.34 11.39
N ILE A 130 6.92 0.87 12.53
CA ILE A 130 6.29 1.06 13.85
C ILE A 130 6.15 2.54 14.21
N THR A 131 7.13 3.35 13.85
CA THR A 131 7.07 4.81 14.09
C THR A 131 6.16 5.55 13.11
N SER A 132 5.73 4.89 12.02
CA SER A 132 5.00 5.56 10.94
C SER A 132 3.51 5.80 11.28
N PRO A 133 2.90 6.84 10.70
CA PRO A 133 1.45 7.05 10.77
C PRO A 133 0.63 5.90 10.18
N ILE A 134 1.24 5.00 9.39
CA ILE A 134 0.55 3.82 8.82
C ILE A 134 0.08 2.91 9.96
N PHE A 135 0.92 2.69 10.98
CA PHE A 135 0.58 1.90 12.16
C PHE A 135 -0.02 2.73 13.30
N ASN A 136 0.34 4.01 13.40
CA ASN A 136 -0.13 4.91 14.46
C ASN A 136 -1.33 5.78 14.06
N SER A 137 -1.97 5.50 12.92
CA SER A 137 -3.14 6.26 12.48
C SER A 137 -4.33 6.07 13.44
N GLU A 138 -5.06 7.16 13.69
CA GLU A 138 -6.10 7.28 14.72
C GLU A 138 -7.22 6.22 14.66
N ASP A 139 -7.39 5.55 13.51
CA ASP A 139 -8.40 4.49 13.31
C ASP A 139 -7.92 3.08 13.78
N GLY A 140 -6.64 2.92 14.13
CA GLY A 140 -6.02 1.61 14.31
C GLY A 140 -4.90 1.54 15.33
N GLY A 141 -4.87 2.47 16.29
CA GLY A 141 -3.92 2.42 17.41
C GLY A 141 -3.92 1.04 18.04
N MET A 142 -2.83 0.30 17.80
CA MET A 142 -2.47 -0.88 18.59
C MET A 142 -2.43 -0.39 20.04
N ASN A 143 -3.48 -0.70 20.79
CA ASN A 143 -3.42 -0.70 22.24
C ASN A 143 -2.41 -1.79 22.60
N MET A 144 -1.12 -1.45 22.58
CA MET A 144 -0.06 -2.18 23.27
C MET A 144 -0.26 -1.93 24.78
N GLY A 145 -1.45 -2.30 25.28
CA GLY A 145 -1.73 -2.52 26.68
C GLY A 145 -1.16 -3.88 27.06
N GLY A 146 0.16 -3.98 27.08
CA GLY A 146 0.88 -5.02 27.77
C GLY A 146 0.87 -4.70 29.27
N ALA A 147 0.24 -5.59 30.03
CA ALA A 147 0.08 -5.58 31.48
C ALA A 147 1.32 -5.10 32.27
N GLN A 148 1.07 -4.28 33.29
CA GLN A 148 1.74 -4.39 34.59
C GLN A 148 0.79 -5.07 35.56
#